data_AF-A0A4Y1MQS5-F1
#
_entry.id   AF-A0A4Y1MQS5-F1
#
_cell.length_a   1.000
_cell.length_b   1.000
_cell.length_c   1.000
_cell.angle_alpha   90.00
_cell.angle_beta   90.00
_cell.angle_gamma   90.00
#
_symmetry.space_group_name_H-M   'P 1'
#
loop_
_entity.id
_entity.type
_entity.pdbx_description
1 polymer ?
#
loop_
_entity_poly.entity_id
_entity_poly.type
_entity_poly.pdbx_seq_one_letter_code
_entity_poly.pdbx_strand_id
1 'polypeptide(L)'
;MSRHDEELQRLRDGVNCAALLERLTPPWWLDKAGSTRDCLKYRRGKGEIIIVNHGGQGWWDAGGTAKGDVFGLAQHLNPGMNFGHVRKLLRDLVGLPPSFPEHPRPAKSAGDGIPAPARWAAARPLRPGGKAWRYLTEARRLPSPVLRAAAASDAIREGAYGTAWFAHRDETGALIGFDMRGAEFRGFAKGAEKSLFRLPGWIPSQQRRPSRLAVAEAPIC
;
A
#
# COMPACT_ATOMS: atom_id res chain seq x y z
N MET A 1 -22.11 25.49 11.40
CA MET A 1 -20.68 25.40 11.04
C MET A 1 -20.19 26.83 10.84
N SER A 2 -19.05 27.19 11.41
CA SER A 2 -18.51 28.56 11.31
C SER A 2 -17.91 28.78 9.91
N ARG A 3 -17.92 30.02 9.41
CA ARG A 3 -17.23 30.42 8.16
C ARG A 3 -15.74 30.03 8.18
N HIS A 4 -15.14 29.97 9.37
CA HIS A 4 -13.78 29.48 9.56
C HIS A 4 -13.64 27.98 9.28
N ASP A 5 -14.63 27.17 9.66
CA ASP A 5 -14.62 25.72 9.43
C ASP A 5 -14.75 25.41 7.94
N GLU A 6 -15.58 26.17 7.22
CA GLU A 6 -15.76 26.06 5.77
C GLU A 6 -14.48 26.38 5.00
N GLU A 7 -13.77 27.45 5.38
CA GLU A 7 -12.48 27.78 4.77
C GLU A 7 -11.45 26.68 5.02
N LEU A 8 -11.40 26.13 6.24
CA LEU A 8 -10.47 25.05 6.56
C LEU A 8 -10.76 23.79 5.76
N GLN A 9 -12.02 23.42 5.63
CA GLN A 9 -12.41 22.27 4.82
C GLN A 9 -12.07 22.49 3.35
N ARG A 10 -12.34 23.69 2.80
CA ARG A 10 -11.95 24.06 1.45
C ARG A 10 -10.44 23.95 1.21
N LEU A 11 -9.62 24.36 2.19
CA LEU A 11 -8.16 24.25 2.08
C LEU A 11 -7.69 22.79 2.15
N ARG A 12 -8.30 21.96 2.99
CA ARG A 12 -8.00 20.52 3.02
C ARG A 12 -8.35 19.87 1.68
N ASP A 13 -9.59 20.03 1.23
CA ASP A 13 -10.07 19.36 0.02
C ASP A 13 -9.41 19.92 -1.26
N GLY A 14 -9.09 21.23 -1.25
CA GLY A 14 -8.64 21.95 -2.43
C GLY A 14 -7.12 21.98 -2.66
N VAL A 15 -6.29 21.60 -1.68
CA VAL A 15 -4.83 21.64 -1.83
C VAL A 15 -4.24 20.25 -1.85
N ASN A 16 -3.44 19.96 -2.88
CA ASN A 16 -2.69 18.72 -2.99
C ASN A 16 -1.34 18.84 -2.25
N CYS A 17 -1.02 17.89 -1.37
CA CYS A 17 0.26 17.82 -0.65
C CYS A 17 1.47 17.81 -1.60
N ALA A 18 1.34 17.17 -2.77
CA ALA A 18 2.39 17.18 -3.80
C ALA A 18 2.64 18.58 -4.37
N ALA A 19 1.58 19.34 -4.64
CA ALA A 19 1.70 20.72 -5.13
C ALA A 19 2.39 21.63 -4.11
N LEU A 20 2.12 21.43 -2.81
CA LEU A 20 2.84 22.12 -1.73
C LEU A 20 4.33 21.79 -1.76
N LEU A 21 4.70 20.51 -1.82
CA LEU A 21 6.10 20.06 -1.81
C LEU A 21 6.93 20.65 -2.97
N GLU A 22 6.36 20.69 -4.16
CA GLU A 22 7.02 21.19 -5.37
C GLU A 22 7.21 22.72 -5.38
N ARG A 23 6.36 23.46 -4.65
CA ARG A 23 6.40 24.92 -4.55
C ARG A 23 7.36 25.45 -3.48
N LEU A 24 7.84 24.58 -2.59
CA LEU A 24 8.79 24.97 -1.57
C LEU A 24 10.17 25.28 -2.19
N THR A 25 10.96 26.07 -1.47
CA THR A 25 12.35 26.38 -1.85
C THR A 25 13.28 25.93 -0.72
N PRO A 26 14.25 25.01 -0.98
CA PRO A 26 14.43 24.28 -2.24
C PRO A 26 13.27 23.31 -2.52
N PRO A 27 12.95 23.05 -3.80
CA PRO A 27 11.82 22.20 -4.17
C PRO A 27 12.09 20.75 -3.82
N TRP A 28 11.02 20.04 -3.48
CA TRP A 28 11.04 18.59 -3.42
C TRP A 28 10.83 18.01 -4.82
N TRP A 29 11.63 17.01 -5.15
CA TRP A 29 11.62 16.34 -6.44
C TRP A 29 10.89 14.99 -6.35
N LEU A 30 10.04 14.70 -7.33
CA LEU A 30 9.40 13.39 -7.39
C LEU A 30 10.41 12.31 -7.80
N ASP A 31 10.59 11.33 -6.93
CA ASP A 31 11.26 10.06 -7.24
C ASP A 31 10.28 9.16 -7.99
N LYS A 32 10.27 9.30 -9.32
CA LYS A 32 9.39 8.51 -10.21
C LYS A 32 9.60 7.02 -10.05
N ALA A 33 10.86 6.59 -9.92
CA ALA A 33 11.23 5.18 -9.83
C ALA A 33 10.80 4.56 -8.50
N GLY A 34 10.86 5.33 -7.41
CA GLY A 34 10.42 4.92 -6.09
C GLY A 34 8.92 5.03 -5.85
N SER A 35 8.19 5.75 -6.71
CA SER A 35 6.76 6.01 -6.58
C SER A 35 5.90 4.86 -7.09
N THR A 36 4.67 4.80 -6.60
CA THR A 36 3.61 3.89 -7.07
C THR A 36 2.36 4.70 -7.37
N ARG A 37 1.37 4.08 -8.03
CA ARG A 37 0.09 4.73 -8.35
C ARG A 37 -0.57 5.41 -7.15
N ASP A 38 -0.51 4.78 -5.97
CA ASP A 38 -1.26 5.24 -4.79
C ASP A 38 -0.36 5.97 -3.76
N CYS A 39 0.97 5.97 -3.98
CA CYS A 39 1.96 6.60 -3.09
C CYS A 39 3.09 7.23 -3.91
N LEU A 40 3.16 8.56 -3.91
CA LEU A 40 4.18 9.35 -4.58
C LEU A 40 5.32 9.68 -3.61
N LYS A 41 6.57 9.38 -3.98
CA LYS A 41 7.74 9.63 -3.15
C LYS A 41 8.44 10.91 -3.58
N TYR A 42 8.48 11.90 -2.69
CA TYR A 42 9.18 13.17 -2.88
C TYR A 42 10.49 13.19 -2.09
N ARG A 43 11.55 13.76 -2.66
CA ARG A 43 12.89 13.88 -2.05
C ARG A 43 13.45 15.29 -2.19
N ARG A 44 14.14 15.78 -1.17
CA ARG A 44 14.82 17.10 -1.21
C ARG A 44 16.31 17.02 -0.90
N GLY A 45 16.74 16.00 -0.17
CA GLY A 45 18.12 15.82 0.26
C GLY A 45 18.39 14.40 0.76
N LYS A 46 19.58 14.17 1.34
CA LYS A 46 19.96 12.85 1.86
C LYS A 46 19.10 12.49 3.08
N GLY A 47 18.23 11.50 2.94
CA GLY A 47 17.36 11.00 4.00
C GLY A 47 16.01 11.71 4.13
N GLU A 48 15.78 12.80 3.41
CA GLU A 48 14.48 13.50 3.40
C GLU A 48 13.55 12.88 2.35
N ILE A 49 12.57 12.12 2.80
CA ILE A 49 11.61 11.44 1.92
C ILE A 49 10.20 11.61 2.49
N ILE A 50 9.34 12.34 1.78
CA ILE A 50 7.92 12.47 2.09
C ILE A 50 7.14 11.63 1.10
N ILE A 51 6.21 10.83 1.58
CA ILE A 51 5.35 9.98 0.76
C ILE A 51 3.94 10.55 0.78
N VAL A 52 3.50 11.07 -0.36
CA VAL A 52 2.14 11.59 -0.57
C VAL A 52 1.23 10.43 -0.99
N ASN A 53 0.09 10.28 -0.33
CA ASN A 53 -0.88 9.21 -0.57
C ASN A 53 -2.31 9.76 -0.60
N HIS A 54 -3.31 8.86 -0.63
CA HIS A 54 -4.75 9.22 -0.64
C HIS A 54 -5.10 10.26 -1.73
N GLY A 55 -4.53 10.10 -2.92
CA GLY A 55 -4.77 11.02 -4.06
C GLY A 55 -4.22 12.43 -3.85
N GLY A 56 -3.25 12.63 -2.96
CA GLY A 56 -2.69 13.95 -2.66
C GLY A 56 -3.17 14.56 -1.34
N GLN A 57 -4.14 13.92 -0.68
CA GLN A 57 -4.77 14.44 0.53
C GLN A 57 -4.05 14.05 1.82
N GLY A 58 -3.18 13.05 1.76
CA GLY A 58 -2.41 12.58 2.90
C GLY A 58 -0.92 12.51 2.60
N TRP A 59 -0.14 12.44 3.67
CA TRP A 59 1.30 12.23 3.58
C TRP A 59 1.83 11.52 4.82
N TRP A 60 3.03 10.95 4.71
CA TRP A 60 3.84 10.52 5.85
C TRP A 60 5.35 10.66 5.56
N ASP A 61 6.13 10.84 6.62
CA ASP A 61 7.59 10.93 6.58
C ASP A 61 8.21 9.54 6.62
N ALA A 62 8.94 9.15 5.58
CA ALA A 62 9.55 7.82 5.52
C ALA A 62 10.77 7.67 6.47
N GLY A 63 11.31 8.79 6.96
CA GLY A 63 12.38 8.81 7.96
C GLY A 63 11.87 8.83 9.41
N GLY A 64 10.55 8.89 9.63
CA GLY A 64 9.97 9.03 10.96
C GLY A 64 8.55 8.46 11.07
N THR A 65 7.77 8.99 12.00
CA THR A 65 6.37 8.57 12.27
C THR A 65 5.34 9.66 11.95
N ALA A 66 5.81 10.84 11.51
CA ALA A 66 4.95 11.98 11.20
C ALA A 66 4.09 11.70 9.96
N LYS A 67 2.81 12.09 10.05
CA LYS A 67 1.81 11.93 8.99
C LYS A 67 0.65 12.89 9.24
N GLY A 68 -0.13 13.18 8.20
CA GLY A 68 -1.31 14.00 8.36
C GLY A 68 -1.91 14.50 7.05
N ASP A 69 -2.61 15.62 7.16
CA ASP A 69 -3.15 16.38 6.04
C ASP A 69 -2.16 17.49 5.61
N VAL A 70 -2.59 18.32 4.66
CA VAL A 70 -1.80 19.42 4.12
C VAL A 70 -1.39 20.47 5.18
N PHE A 71 -2.18 20.66 6.24
CA PHE A 71 -1.81 21.55 7.35
C PHE A 71 -0.68 20.94 8.16
N GLY A 72 -0.84 19.67 8.52
CA GLY A 72 0.22 18.90 9.17
C GLY A 72 1.50 18.90 8.35
N LEU A 73 1.41 18.79 7.02
CA LEU A 73 2.57 18.84 6.13
C LEU A 73 3.28 20.18 6.20
N ALA A 74 2.54 21.28 6.05
CA ALA A 74 3.12 22.62 6.07
C ALA A 74 3.85 22.91 7.38
N GLN A 75 3.26 22.49 8.51
CA GLN A 75 3.87 22.64 9.83
C GLN A 75 5.05 21.69 10.05
N HIS A 76 4.98 20.44 9.56
CA HIS A 76 6.11 19.50 9.63
C HIS A 76 7.32 20.03 8.87
N LEU A 77 7.10 20.59 7.68
CA LEU A 77 8.16 21.13 6.84
C LEU A 77 8.69 22.49 7.35
N ASN A 78 7.87 23.24 8.09
CA ASN A 78 8.23 24.52 8.69
C ASN A 78 7.65 24.64 10.11
N PRO A 79 8.31 24.05 11.13
CA PRO A 79 7.78 24.01 12.50
C PRO A 79 7.48 25.38 13.14
N GLY A 80 8.12 26.45 12.64
CA GLY A 80 7.87 27.83 13.09
C GLY A 80 6.60 28.49 12.51
N MET A 81 5.86 27.83 11.60
CA MET A 81 4.65 28.40 11.04
C MET A 81 3.45 28.23 11.98
N ASN A 82 2.90 29.36 12.44
CA ASN A 82 1.59 29.37 13.06
C ASN A 82 0.48 29.07 12.03
N PHE A 83 -0.71 28.76 12.54
CA PHE A 83 -1.86 28.37 11.72
C PHE A 83 -2.28 29.43 10.69
N GLY A 84 -2.12 30.73 11.02
CA GLY A 84 -2.41 31.83 10.10
C GLY A 84 -1.46 31.86 8.91
N HIS A 85 -0.16 31.63 9.14
CA HIS A 85 0.84 31.52 8.08
C HIS A 85 0.53 30.33 7.16
N VAL A 86 0.18 29.18 7.73
CA VAL A 86 -0.20 27.99 6.96
C VAL A 86 -1.42 28.29 6.09
N ARG A 87 -2.49 28.90 6.62
CA ARG A 87 -3.67 29.27 5.81
C ARG A 87 -3.32 30.19 4.66
N LYS A 88 -2.44 31.17 4.88
CA LYS A 88 -1.98 32.09 3.81
C LYS A 88 -1.25 31.32 2.71
N LEU A 89 -0.31 30.46 3.08
CA LEU A 89 0.43 29.62 2.14
C LEU A 89 -0.51 28.71 1.33
N LEU A 90 -1.45 28.04 1.99
CA LEU A 90 -2.35 27.08 1.35
C LEU A 90 -3.37 27.74 0.43
N ARG A 91 -3.80 28.98 0.71
CA ARG A 91 -4.74 29.71 -0.16
C ARG A 91 -4.23 29.87 -1.58
N ASP A 92 -2.93 30.10 -1.75
CA ASP A 92 -2.30 30.30 -3.05
C ASP A 92 -2.15 28.97 -3.83
N LEU A 93 -2.41 27.83 -3.19
CA LEU A 93 -2.25 26.50 -3.74
C LEU A 93 -3.57 25.78 -4.05
N VAL A 94 -4.71 26.37 -3.69
CA VAL A 94 -6.03 25.77 -3.93
C VAL A 94 -6.26 25.56 -5.42
N GLY A 95 -6.59 24.32 -5.80
CA GLY A 95 -6.85 23.94 -7.18
C GLY A 95 -5.60 23.85 -8.06
N LEU A 96 -4.41 24.11 -7.52
CA LEU A 96 -3.17 23.89 -8.27
C LEU A 96 -2.89 22.38 -8.37
N PRO A 97 -2.75 21.84 -9.58
CA PRO A 97 -2.30 20.48 -9.74
C PRO A 97 -0.79 20.40 -9.44
N PRO A 98 -0.29 19.26 -8.93
CA PRO A 98 1.14 19.00 -8.95
C PRO A 98 1.66 19.00 -10.39
N SER A 99 2.93 19.33 -10.58
CA SER A 99 3.63 19.44 -11.87
C SER A 99 3.78 18.09 -12.56
N PHE A 100 3.56 17.01 -11.82
CA PHE A 100 3.39 15.70 -12.43
C PHE A 100 2.04 15.63 -13.12
N PRO A 101 1.95 15.15 -14.39
CA PRO A 101 0.65 14.77 -14.91
C PRO A 101 0.08 13.80 -13.88
N GLU A 102 -1.15 14.04 -13.42
CA GLU A 102 -1.98 12.99 -12.83
C GLU A 102 -1.59 11.74 -13.61
N HIS A 103 -1.05 10.70 -12.97
CA HIS A 103 -1.00 9.42 -13.67
C HIS A 103 -2.44 9.25 -14.11
N PRO A 104 -2.78 9.45 -15.41
CA PRO A 104 -4.17 9.39 -15.80
C PRO A 104 -4.55 8.01 -15.32
N ARG A 105 -5.58 7.89 -14.46
CA ARG A 105 -6.06 6.58 -14.04
C ARG A 105 -6.11 5.79 -15.33
N PRO A 106 -5.20 4.84 -15.60
CA PRO A 106 -5.33 4.10 -16.81
C PRO A 106 -6.63 3.37 -16.55
N ALA A 107 -7.65 3.63 -17.37
CA ALA A 107 -8.87 2.84 -17.37
C ALA A 107 -8.39 1.40 -17.18
N LYS A 108 -8.76 0.79 -16.03
CA LYS A 108 -8.20 -0.44 -15.45
C LYS A 108 -7.28 -1.12 -16.47
N SER A 109 -5.97 -0.85 -16.45
CA SER A 109 -5.09 -1.53 -17.40
C SER A 109 -5.25 -3.01 -17.12
N ALA A 110 -5.94 -3.69 -18.02
CA ALA A 110 -6.28 -5.08 -17.91
C ALA A 110 -4.94 -5.81 -17.88
N GLY A 111 -4.48 -6.17 -16.67
CA GLY A 111 -3.29 -6.98 -16.51
C GLY A 111 -3.54 -8.29 -17.24
N ASP A 112 -2.80 -8.53 -18.31
CA ASP A 112 -2.84 -9.72 -19.17
C ASP A 112 -4.26 -10.18 -19.60
N GLY A 113 -5.28 -9.32 -19.51
CA GLY A 113 -6.70 -9.67 -19.69
C GLY A 113 -7.30 -10.64 -18.67
N ILE A 114 -6.49 -11.45 -17.97
CA ILE A 114 -6.96 -12.53 -17.09
C ILE A 114 -7.17 -12.02 -15.65
N PRO A 115 -8.41 -12.04 -15.14
CA PRO A 115 -8.71 -11.62 -13.76
C PRO A 115 -7.90 -12.40 -12.72
N ALA A 116 -7.61 -11.76 -11.58
CA ALA A 116 -6.87 -12.41 -10.49
C ALA A 116 -7.48 -13.76 -10.01
N PRO A 117 -8.81 -13.90 -9.89
CA PRO A 117 -9.43 -15.20 -9.57
C PRO A 117 -9.08 -16.30 -10.57
N ALA A 118 -9.09 -15.99 -11.87
CA ALA A 118 -8.76 -16.97 -12.90
C ALA A 118 -7.27 -17.35 -12.86
N ARG A 119 -6.37 -16.38 -12.63
CA ARG A 119 -4.94 -16.67 -12.43
C ARG A 119 -4.71 -17.56 -11.21
N TRP A 120 -5.38 -17.28 -10.10
CA TRP A 120 -5.30 -18.10 -8.88
C TRP A 120 -5.79 -19.52 -9.11
N ALA A 121 -6.94 -19.68 -9.79
CA ALA A 121 -7.49 -20.99 -10.12
C ALA A 121 -6.53 -21.82 -10.98
N ALA A 122 -5.85 -21.19 -11.94
CA ALA A 122 -4.83 -21.83 -12.78
C ALA A 122 -3.50 -22.11 -12.06
N ALA A 123 -3.22 -21.42 -10.95
CA ALA A 123 -2.00 -21.63 -10.18
C ALA A 123 -1.99 -23.01 -9.51
N ARG A 124 -0.79 -23.59 -9.37
CA ARG A 124 -0.61 -24.91 -8.79
C ARG A 124 -0.82 -24.85 -7.27
N PRO A 125 -1.42 -25.89 -6.66
CA PRO A 125 -1.41 -26.03 -5.21
C PRO A 125 0.03 -26.00 -4.68
N LEU A 126 0.22 -25.41 -3.50
CA LEU A 126 1.50 -25.45 -2.81
C LEU A 126 1.80 -26.91 -2.38
N ARG A 127 2.91 -27.49 -2.83
CA ARG A 127 3.28 -28.90 -2.57
C ARG A 127 4.65 -29.02 -1.92
N PRO A 128 4.84 -29.93 -0.96
CA PRO A 128 6.17 -30.28 -0.44
C PRO A 128 7.18 -30.56 -1.54
N GLY A 129 8.37 -29.97 -1.43
CA GLY A 129 9.45 -30.10 -2.42
C GLY A 129 9.34 -29.18 -3.64
N GLY A 130 8.20 -28.52 -3.87
CA GLY A 130 8.05 -27.50 -4.92
C GLY A 130 8.96 -26.28 -4.71
N LYS A 131 9.17 -25.47 -5.76
CA LYS A 131 10.04 -24.30 -5.68
C LYS A 131 9.55 -23.28 -4.65
N ALA A 132 8.24 -23.00 -4.64
CA ALA A 132 7.65 -22.09 -3.66
C ALA A 132 7.76 -22.67 -2.24
N TRP A 133 7.54 -23.99 -2.09
CA TRP A 133 7.69 -24.66 -0.80
C TRP A 133 9.11 -24.54 -0.26
N ARG A 134 10.11 -24.88 -1.07
CA ARG A 134 11.52 -24.77 -0.68
C ARG A 134 11.91 -23.35 -0.34
N TYR A 135 11.47 -22.37 -1.13
CA TYR A 135 11.65 -20.95 -0.79
C TYR A 135 11.06 -20.63 0.60
N LEU A 136 9.83 -21.03 0.86
CA LEU A 136 9.15 -20.77 2.14
C LEU A 136 9.80 -21.51 3.33
N THR A 137 10.24 -22.75 3.17
CA THR A 137 10.84 -23.53 4.27
C THR A 137 12.33 -23.28 4.48
N GLU A 138 13.11 -23.18 3.39
CA GLU A 138 14.57 -23.09 3.45
C GLU A 138 15.02 -21.63 3.62
N ALA A 139 14.51 -20.72 2.79
CA ALA A 139 14.92 -19.32 2.83
C ALA A 139 14.13 -18.50 3.86
N ARG A 140 12.82 -18.75 3.97
CA ARG A 140 11.92 -17.99 4.87
C ARG A 140 11.66 -18.70 6.21
N ARG A 141 12.24 -19.89 6.39
CA ARG A 141 12.20 -20.67 7.63
C ARG A 141 10.79 -20.92 8.18
N LEU A 142 9.78 -20.98 7.29
CA LEU A 142 8.41 -21.26 7.70
C LEU A 142 8.24 -22.74 8.06
N PRO A 143 7.63 -23.07 9.21
CA PRO A 143 7.40 -24.46 9.59
C PRO A 143 6.48 -25.19 8.60
N SER A 144 6.88 -26.41 8.23
CA SER A 144 6.09 -27.27 7.32
C SER A 144 4.62 -27.44 7.74
N PRO A 145 4.27 -27.63 9.04
CA PRO A 145 2.86 -27.72 9.44
C PRO A 145 2.03 -26.48 9.10
N VAL A 146 2.61 -25.28 9.23
CA VAL A 146 1.94 -24.02 8.88
C VAL A 146 1.67 -23.95 7.39
N LEU A 147 2.65 -24.33 6.56
CA LEU A 147 2.48 -24.36 5.11
C LEU A 147 1.44 -25.38 4.65
N ARG A 148 1.34 -26.54 5.32
CA ARG A 148 0.27 -27.52 5.05
C ARG A 148 -1.10 -26.95 5.38
N ALA A 149 -1.25 -26.30 6.53
CA ALA A 149 -2.52 -25.66 6.92
C ALA A 149 -2.91 -24.53 5.96
N ALA A 150 -1.94 -23.71 5.55
CA ALA A 150 -2.15 -22.64 4.58
C ALA A 150 -2.52 -23.17 3.18
N ALA A 151 -1.89 -24.28 2.74
CA ALA A 151 -2.25 -24.94 1.49
C ALA A 151 -3.66 -25.57 1.56
N ALA A 152 -3.99 -26.23 2.69
CA ALA A 152 -5.29 -26.86 2.90
C ALA A 152 -6.45 -25.85 2.94
N SER A 153 -6.19 -24.62 3.38
CA SER A 153 -7.16 -23.51 3.41
C SER A 153 -7.19 -22.69 2.12
N ASP A 154 -6.48 -23.11 1.07
CA ASP A 154 -6.32 -22.35 -0.18
C ASP A 154 -5.89 -20.89 0.07
N ALA A 155 -5.02 -20.70 1.07
CA ALA A 155 -4.45 -19.41 1.43
C ALA A 155 -3.13 -19.15 0.68
N ILE A 156 -2.41 -20.22 0.30
CA ILE A 156 -1.15 -20.13 -0.44
C ILE A 156 -1.12 -21.08 -1.64
N ARG A 157 -0.67 -20.59 -2.80
CA ARG A 157 -0.42 -21.38 -4.02
C ARG A 157 0.98 -21.16 -4.57
N GLU A 158 1.42 -22.08 -5.43
CA GLU A 158 2.64 -21.93 -6.23
C GLU A 158 2.28 -21.36 -7.60
N GLY A 159 2.78 -20.17 -7.89
CA GLY A 159 2.58 -19.48 -9.15
C GLY A 159 3.78 -19.53 -10.09
N ALA A 160 3.76 -18.63 -11.08
CA ALA A 160 4.81 -18.54 -12.10
C ALA A 160 6.20 -18.42 -11.48
N TYR A 161 7.18 -19.05 -12.14
CA TYR A 161 8.59 -19.12 -11.72
C TYR A 161 8.81 -19.67 -10.30
N GLY A 162 7.84 -20.38 -9.72
CA GLY A 162 7.95 -20.93 -8.37
C GLY A 162 7.73 -19.89 -7.27
N THR A 163 7.07 -18.77 -7.58
CA THR A 163 6.69 -17.77 -6.58
C THR A 163 5.57 -18.29 -5.68
N ALA A 164 5.63 -17.99 -4.39
CA ALA A 164 4.55 -18.20 -3.45
C ALA A 164 3.51 -17.08 -3.58
N TRP A 165 2.25 -17.45 -3.79
CA TRP A 165 1.12 -16.52 -3.91
C TRP A 165 0.26 -16.59 -2.66
N PHE A 166 -0.06 -15.44 -2.06
CA PHE A 166 -0.82 -15.32 -0.81
C PHE A 166 -2.18 -14.68 -1.10
N ALA A 167 -3.27 -15.37 -0.77
CA ALA A 167 -4.62 -14.96 -1.15
C ALA A 167 -5.12 -13.70 -0.39
N HIS A 168 -5.67 -12.74 -1.12
CA HIS A 168 -6.45 -11.63 -0.57
C HIS A 168 -7.92 -11.89 -0.91
N ARG A 169 -8.75 -11.96 0.13
CA ARG A 169 -10.18 -12.27 0.02
C ARG A 169 -11.02 -11.15 0.62
N ASP A 170 -12.20 -10.91 0.06
CA ASP A 170 -13.16 -9.96 0.60
C ASP A 170 -13.93 -10.52 1.81
N GLU A 171 -14.94 -9.81 2.27
CA GLU A 171 -15.79 -10.21 3.41
C GLU A 171 -16.62 -11.46 3.14
N THR A 172 -16.90 -11.76 1.87
CA THR A 172 -17.63 -12.97 1.43
C THR A 172 -16.70 -14.18 1.27
N GLY A 173 -15.38 -13.97 1.33
CA GLY A 173 -14.36 -14.99 1.10
C GLY A 173 -13.96 -15.14 -0.38
N ALA A 174 -14.52 -14.32 -1.28
CA ALA A 174 -14.15 -14.33 -2.68
C ALA A 174 -12.72 -13.77 -2.86
N LEU A 175 -11.96 -14.38 -3.77
CA LEU A 175 -10.61 -13.91 -4.06
C LEU A 175 -10.68 -12.60 -4.83
N ILE A 176 -10.02 -11.56 -4.32
CA ILE A 176 -9.95 -10.24 -4.94
C ILE A 176 -8.53 -9.86 -5.39
N GLY A 177 -7.53 -10.60 -4.93
CA GLY A 177 -6.13 -10.41 -5.31
C GLY A 177 -5.19 -11.39 -4.62
N PHE A 178 -3.89 -11.24 -4.86
CA PHE A 178 -2.86 -12.00 -4.16
C PHE A 178 -1.50 -11.30 -4.17
N ASP A 179 -0.78 -11.40 -3.05
CA ASP A 179 0.64 -11.05 -2.95
C ASP A 179 1.48 -12.16 -3.58
N MET A 180 2.59 -11.80 -4.21
CA MET A 180 3.53 -12.74 -4.84
C MET A 180 4.93 -12.54 -4.24
N ARG A 181 5.54 -13.64 -3.78
CA ARG A 181 6.89 -13.64 -3.20
C ARG A 181 7.74 -14.76 -3.78
N GLY A 182 8.95 -14.43 -4.18
CA GLY A 182 10.01 -15.38 -4.53
C GLY A 182 11.33 -14.90 -3.96
N ALA A 183 12.41 -15.63 -4.26
CA ALA A 183 13.76 -15.26 -3.81
C ALA A 183 14.16 -13.85 -4.27
N GLU A 184 13.86 -13.51 -5.52
CA GLU A 184 14.24 -12.22 -6.15
C GLU A 184 13.01 -11.39 -6.57
N PHE A 185 11.80 -11.83 -6.21
CA PHE A 185 10.58 -11.19 -6.67
C PHE A 185 9.64 -10.86 -5.51
N ARG A 186 9.14 -9.63 -5.54
CA ARG A 186 8.02 -9.18 -4.71
C ARG A 186 7.06 -8.41 -5.60
N GLY A 187 5.79 -8.78 -5.56
CA GLY A 187 4.77 -8.08 -6.32
C GLY A 187 3.38 -8.36 -5.81
N PHE A 188 2.41 -7.71 -6.43
CA PHE A 188 0.99 -7.92 -6.18
C PHE A 188 0.29 -8.18 -7.51
N ALA A 189 -0.79 -8.96 -7.51
CA ALA A 189 -1.55 -9.25 -8.71
C ALA A 189 -2.01 -7.95 -9.41
N LYS A 190 -1.55 -7.73 -10.65
CA LYS A 190 -1.98 -6.57 -11.46
C LYS A 190 -3.50 -6.53 -11.61
N GLY A 191 -4.09 -5.34 -11.54
CA GLY A 191 -5.53 -5.13 -11.70
C GLY A 191 -6.41 -5.69 -10.58
N ALA A 192 -5.81 -6.10 -9.46
CA ALA A 192 -6.49 -6.73 -8.33
C ALA A 192 -6.61 -5.79 -7.13
N GLU A 193 -7.40 -6.18 -6.13
CA GLU A 193 -7.64 -5.40 -4.91
C GLU A 193 -6.96 -6.03 -3.70
N LYS A 194 -6.51 -5.18 -2.77
CA LYS A 194 -5.81 -5.59 -1.56
C LYS A 194 -6.79 -5.62 -0.38
N SER A 195 -6.88 -6.78 0.27
CA SER A 195 -7.40 -6.91 1.64
C SER A 195 -6.32 -7.43 2.59
N LEU A 196 -6.67 -7.76 3.83
CA LEU A 196 -5.77 -8.49 4.72
C LEU A 196 -5.61 -9.93 4.23
N PHE A 197 -4.37 -10.40 4.12
CA PHE A 197 -4.09 -11.84 4.07
C PHE A 197 -4.47 -12.46 5.42
N ARG A 198 -5.20 -13.58 5.39
CA ARG A 198 -5.73 -14.24 6.59
C ARG A 198 -5.34 -15.71 6.56
N LEU A 199 -4.78 -16.19 7.66
CA LEU A 199 -4.70 -17.62 7.94
C LEU A 199 -5.67 -17.92 9.09
N PRO A 200 -6.52 -18.96 8.97
CA PRO A 200 -7.21 -19.46 10.14
C PRO A 200 -6.13 -19.94 11.11
N GLY A 201 -6.02 -19.30 12.28
CA GLY A 201 -5.02 -19.61 13.30
C GLY A 201 -5.25 -20.94 14.01
N TRP A 202 -5.77 -21.95 13.31
CA TRP A 202 -6.40 -23.09 13.93
C TRP A 202 -6.31 -24.38 13.09
N ILE A 203 -6.14 -25.51 13.80
CA ILE A 203 -6.02 -26.88 13.26
C ILE A 203 -7.42 -27.50 13.23
N PRO A 204 -7.92 -28.06 12.10
CA PRO A 204 -9.34 -28.38 11.79
C PRO A 204 -10.27 -29.18 12.75
N SER A 205 -9.97 -29.44 14.02
CA SER A 205 -10.75 -30.29 14.94
C SER A 205 -12.00 -29.74 15.72
N GLN A 206 -12.40 -28.46 15.60
CA GLN A 206 -13.27 -27.57 16.41
C GLN A 206 -13.48 -26.15 15.80
N GLN A 207 -14.62 -25.87 15.18
CA GLN A 207 -15.01 -24.51 14.76
C GLN A 207 -15.14 -23.56 15.97
N ARG A 208 -14.04 -22.91 16.38
CA ARG A 208 -14.07 -21.81 17.35
C ARG A 208 -13.88 -20.48 16.63
N ARG A 209 -14.80 -19.54 16.86
CA ARG A 209 -14.60 -18.15 16.42
C ARG A 209 -13.42 -17.55 17.20
N PRO A 210 -12.41 -16.97 16.53
CA PRO A 210 -11.29 -16.35 17.22
C PRO A 210 -11.79 -15.14 18.01
N SER A 211 -11.38 -15.04 19.28
CA SER A 211 -11.67 -13.87 20.14
C SER A 211 -10.57 -12.81 20.10
N ARG A 212 -9.44 -13.11 19.46
CA ARG A 212 -8.27 -12.24 19.32
C ARG A 212 -7.65 -12.41 17.95
N LEU A 213 -7.02 -11.34 17.46
CA LEU A 213 -6.30 -11.31 16.18
C LEU A 213 -4.90 -10.76 16.41
N ALA A 214 -3.92 -11.31 15.72
CA ALA A 214 -2.58 -10.75 15.60
C ALA A 214 -2.43 -10.16 14.20
N VAL A 215 -2.10 -8.87 14.10
CA VAL A 215 -1.89 -8.18 12.84
C VAL A 215 -0.40 -7.96 12.65
N ALA A 216 0.12 -8.40 11.51
CA ALA A 216 1.50 -8.20 11.09
C ALA A 216 1.54 -7.40 9.78
N GLU A 217 2.71 -6.85 9.45
CA GLU A 217 2.88 -5.97 8.29
C GLU A 217 2.73 -6.70 6.94
N ALA A 218 3.03 -8.00 6.89
CA ALA A 218 3.03 -8.78 5.66
C ALA A 218 2.80 -10.28 5.94
N PRO A 219 2.43 -11.09 4.91
CA PRO A 219 2.32 -12.54 5.04
C PRO A 219 3.63 -13.23 5.45
N ILE A 220 4.76 -12.68 5.02
CA ILE A 220 6.13 -13.15 5.33
C ILE A 220 7.10 -11.95 5.38
N CYS A 221 8.08 -11.99 6.30
CA CYS A 221 9.06 -10.93 6.61
C CYS A 221 10.29 -10.95 5.70
#